data_AF-A0A3L9M769-F1
#
_entry.id   AF-A0A3L9M769-F1
#
_cell.length_a   1.000
_cell.length_b   1.000
_cell.length_c   1.000
_cell.angle_alpha   90.00
_cell.angle_beta   90.00
_cell.angle_gamma   90.00
#
_symmetry.space_group_name_H-M   'P 1'
#
loop_
_entity.id
_entity.type
_entity.pdbx_description
1 polymer ?
#
loop_
_entity_poly.entity_id
_entity_poly.type
_entity_poly.pdbx_seq_one_letter_code
_entity_poly.pdbx_strand_id
1 'polypeptide(L)'
;MNKSKFFKVAGAAAMKAQQDKSFFDKVKAFFRMIAAFRKKQYKPELSNLVFGFLAVVYIVSPIDIIPEALFGPFGLIDDFGILMFGMKYFNKEVINFMQWETNYTKYDNVEDAKIIK
;
A
#
# COMPACT_ATOMS: atom_id res chain seq x y z
N MET A 1 -8.89 -20.60 25.26
CA MET A 1 -7.81 -19.72 24.74
C MET A 1 -7.56 -18.60 25.74
N ASN A 2 -6.34 -18.45 26.25
CA ASN A 2 -6.05 -17.55 27.38
C ASN A 2 -6.02 -16.09 26.88
N LYS A 3 -6.98 -15.25 27.28
CA LYS A 3 -7.16 -13.88 26.76
C LYS A 3 -5.86 -13.05 26.83
N SER A 4 -5.03 -13.28 27.85
CA SER A 4 -3.74 -12.62 28.05
C SER A 4 -2.68 -12.91 26.97
N LYS A 5 -2.69 -14.11 26.37
CA LYS A 5 -1.78 -14.45 25.26
C LYS A 5 -2.21 -13.74 23.98
N PHE A 6 -3.51 -13.62 23.73
CA PHE A 6 -4.04 -12.91 22.55
C PHE A 6 -3.67 -11.42 22.56
N PHE A 7 -3.87 -10.73 23.69
CA PHE A 7 -3.50 -9.31 23.80
C PHE A 7 -2.00 -9.06 23.70
N LYS A 8 -1.15 -9.97 24.20
CA LYS A 8 0.32 -9.87 24.04
C LYS A 8 0.75 -10.04 22.59
N VAL A 9 0.16 -11.00 21.87
CA VAL A 9 0.49 -11.25 20.46
C VAL A 9 -0.03 -10.11 19.58
N ALA A 10 -1.25 -9.63 19.82
CA ALA A 10 -1.81 -8.46 19.13
C ALA A 10 -1.00 -7.19 19.40
N GLY A 11 -0.59 -6.95 20.66
CA GLY A 11 0.26 -5.82 21.03
C GLY A 11 1.66 -5.89 20.40
N ALA A 12 2.27 -7.08 20.36
CA ALA A 12 3.56 -7.28 19.68
C ALA A 12 3.47 -7.07 18.17
N ALA A 13 2.38 -7.52 17.54
CA ALA A 13 2.12 -7.29 16.13
C ALA A 13 1.89 -5.80 15.83
N ALA A 14 1.12 -5.09 16.66
CA ALA A 14 0.90 -3.66 16.54
C ALA A 14 2.19 -2.85 16.72
N MET A 15 3.04 -3.20 17.69
CA MET A 15 4.34 -2.56 17.91
C MET A 15 5.31 -2.81 16.75
N LYS A 16 5.31 -4.02 16.16
CA LYS A 16 6.11 -4.34 14.98
C LYS A 16 5.64 -3.60 13.74
N ALA A 17 4.32 -3.54 13.51
CA ALA A 17 3.73 -2.76 12.42
C ALA A 17 3.98 -1.24 12.59
N GLN A 18 4.02 -0.74 13.83
CA GLN A 18 4.36 0.65 14.15
C GLN A 18 5.86 0.95 13.94
N GLN A 19 6.74 -0.04 14.13
CA GLN A 19 8.18 0.09 13.86
C GLN A 19 8.57 -0.09 12.39
N ASP A 20 7.72 -0.71 11.57
CA ASP A 20 7.97 -0.92 10.14
C ASP A 20 7.83 0.41 9.36
N LYS A 21 8.83 1.30 9.48
CA LYS A 21 8.98 2.50 8.64
C LYS A 21 8.81 2.18 7.15
N SER A 22 9.22 0.98 6.74
CA SER A 22 9.05 0.44 5.38
C SER A 22 7.60 0.48 4.87
N PHE A 23 6.60 0.27 5.73
CA PHE A 23 5.20 0.32 5.30
C PHE A 23 4.75 1.76 5.03
N PHE A 24 5.05 2.68 5.94
CA PHE A 24 4.75 4.10 5.74
C PHE A 24 5.47 4.67 4.50
N ASP A 25 6.70 4.22 4.23
CA ASP A 25 7.44 4.61 3.04
C ASP A 25 6.76 4.09 1.75
N LYS A 26 6.22 2.87 1.77
CA LYS A 26 5.42 2.32 0.68
C LYS A 26 4.12 3.10 0.46
N VAL A 27 3.42 3.48 1.52
CA VAL A 27 2.21 4.32 1.43
C VAL A 27 2.56 5.69 0.82
N LYS A 28 3.64 6.33 1.27
CA LYS A 28 4.12 7.59 0.68
C LYS A 28 4.49 7.42 -0.80
N ALA A 29 5.19 6.33 -1.13
CA ALA A 29 5.55 5.99 -2.51
C ALA A 29 4.30 5.81 -3.38
N PHE A 30 3.25 5.17 -2.86
CA PHE A 30 1.97 5.03 -3.56
C PHE A 30 1.32 6.39 -3.88
N PHE A 31 1.31 7.35 -2.94
CA PHE A 31 0.80 8.69 -3.24
C PHE A 31 1.63 9.43 -4.29
N ARG A 32 2.96 9.27 -4.28
CA ARG A 32 3.84 9.80 -5.34
C ARG A 32 3.58 9.13 -6.69
N MET A 33 3.29 7.83 -6.70
CA MET A 33 2.88 7.09 -7.89
C MET A 33 1.61 7.65 -8.51
N ILE A 34 0.58 7.94 -7.69
CA ILE A 34 -0.65 8.58 -8.15
C ILE A 34 -0.35 9.94 -8.78
N ALA A 35 0.51 10.74 -8.15
CA ALA A 35 0.91 12.04 -8.70
C ALA A 35 1.65 11.90 -10.05
N ALA A 36 2.56 10.93 -10.19
CA ALA A 36 3.28 10.63 -11.42
C ALA A 36 2.35 10.08 -12.53
N PHE A 37 1.36 9.28 -12.15
CA PHE A 37 0.31 8.80 -13.06
C PHE A 37 -0.55 9.96 -13.59
N ARG A 38 -0.96 10.89 -12.71
CA ARG A 38 -1.71 12.09 -13.12
C ARG A 38 -0.90 12.98 -14.07
N LYS A 39 0.42 13.03 -13.90
CA LYS A 39 1.36 13.71 -14.80
C LYS A 39 1.67 12.92 -16.08
N LYS A 40 1.10 11.71 -16.25
CA LYS A 40 1.38 10.77 -17.35
C LYS A 40 2.85 10.32 -17.46
N GLN A 41 3.66 10.54 -16.43
CA GLN A 41 5.08 10.16 -16.36
C GLN A 41 5.25 8.67 -16.05
N TYR A 42 4.29 8.12 -15.29
CA TYR A 42 4.24 6.71 -14.93
C TYR A 42 2.93 6.10 -15.42
N LYS A 43 3.00 4.90 -16.03
CA LYS A 43 1.83 4.14 -16.47
C LYS A 43 1.76 2.82 -15.67
N PRO A 44 1.04 2.80 -14.54
CA PRO A 44 0.85 1.58 -13.77
C PRO A 44 -0.02 0.58 -14.54
N GLU A 45 0.05 -0.69 -14.17
CA GLU A 45 -0.97 -1.66 -14.60
C GLU A 45 -2.31 -1.29 -13.94
N LEU A 46 -3.38 -1.20 -14.73
CA LEU A 46 -4.69 -0.74 -14.25
C LEU A 46 -5.21 -1.59 -13.08
N SER A 47 -5.04 -2.91 -13.15
CA SER A 47 -5.38 -3.84 -12.06
C SER A 47 -4.65 -3.47 -10.77
N ASN A 48 -3.37 -3.15 -10.87
CA ASN A 48 -2.53 -2.88 -9.71
C ASN A 48 -2.82 -1.50 -9.11
N LEU A 49 -3.17 -0.53 -9.94
CA LEU A 49 -3.65 0.78 -9.49
C LEU A 49 -4.97 0.65 -8.73
N VAL A 50 -5.94 -0.09 -9.28
CA VAL A 50 -7.26 -0.31 -8.65
C VAL A 50 -7.12 -1.07 -7.34
N PHE A 51 -6.44 -2.23 -7.33
CA PHE A 51 -6.25 -3.02 -6.10
C PHE A 51 -5.38 -2.30 -5.07
N GLY A 52 -4.35 -1.57 -5.51
CA GLY A 52 -3.52 -0.75 -4.62
C GLY A 52 -4.31 0.40 -3.99
N PHE A 53 -5.17 1.07 -4.76
CA PHE A 53 -6.03 2.13 -4.26
C PHE A 53 -7.04 1.59 -3.25
N LEU A 54 -7.71 0.46 -3.56
CA LEU A 54 -8.62 -0.22 -2.64
C LEU A 54 -7.94 -0.61 -1.32
N ALA A 55 -6.71 -1.12 -1.38
CA ALA A 55 -5.93 -1.45 -0.19
C ALA A 55 -5.64 -0.20 0.67
N VAL A 56 -5.21 0.92 0.05
CA VAL A 56 -4.93 2.16 0.79
C VAL A 56 -6.20 2.79 1.36
N VAL A 57 -7.30 2.82 0.59
CA VAL A 57 -8.60 3.30 1.07
C VAL A 57 -9.04 2.50 2.29
N TYR A 58 -8.94 1.16 2.24
CA TYR A 58 -9.24 0.30 3.39
C TYR A 58 -8.42 0.62 4.64
N ILE A 59 -7.13 0.97 4.48
CA ILE A 59 -6.24 1.32 5.59
C ILE A 59 -6.56 2.70 6.18
N VAL A 60 -6.77 3.71 5.33
CA VAL A 60 -7.03 5.11 5.77
C VAL A 60 -8.42 5.26 6.36
N SER A 61 -9.38 4.54 5.78
CA SER A 61 -10.77 4.59 6.12
C SER A 61 -11.40 3.22 5.86
N PRO A 62 -11.54 2.38 6.89
CA PRO A 62 -12.48 1.26 6.83
C PRO A 62 -13.92 1.81 6.89
N ILE A 63 -14.27 2.78 6.03
CA ILE A 63 -15.36 3.75 6.26
C ILE A 63 -16.76 3.14 6.35
N ASP A 64 -16.98 1.95 5.81
CA ASP A 64 -18.21 1.20 6.04
C ASP A 64 -17.75 -0.21 6.46
N ILE A 65 -18.00 -0.70 7.69
CA ILE A 65 -19.35 -1.11 8.05
C ILE A 65 -20.04 -1.54 6.74
N ILE A 66 -19.59 -2.62 6.08
CA ILE A 66 -20.52 -3.48 5.32
C ILE A 66 -21.77 -3.43 6.18
N PRO A 67 -22.93 -2.90 5.76
CA PRO A 67 -23.98 -2.28 6.60
C PRO A 67 -24.56 -3.08 7.80
N GLU A 68 -23.85 -4.08 8.32
CA GLU A 68 -24.25 -5.45 8.43
C GLU A 68 -23.13 -6.33 9.08
N ALA A 69 -23.09 -6.65 10.38
CA ALA A 69 -24.14 -6.49 11.38
C ALA A 69 -25.54 -6.99 10.94
N LEU A 70 -25.67 -7.61 9.75
CA LEU A 70 -26.95 -7.98 9.13
C LEU A 70 -26.92 -9.43 8.61
N PHE A 71 -25.79 -10.15 8.66
CA PHE A 71 -25.75 -11.61 8.41
C PHE A 71 -24.98 -12.50 9.43
N GLY A 72 -24.19 -11.94 10.36
CA GLY A 72 -23.57 -12.72 11.47
C GLY A 72 -22.11 -13.19 11.26
N PRO A 73 -21.56 -14.08 12.13
CA PRO A 73 -20.11 -14.25 12.36
C PRO A 73 -19.30 -14.94 11.23
N PHE A 74 -19.93 -15.32 10.11
CA PHE A 74 -19.27 -16.05 9.02
C PHE A 74 -18.62 -15.15 7.94
N GLY A 75 -18.92 -13.85 7.89
CA GLY A 75 -18.39 -12.93 6.87
C GLY A 75 -16.92 -12.51 7.06
N LEU A 76 -16.36 -12.66 8.27
CA LEU A 76 -15.04 -12.11 8.61
C LEU A 76 -13.84 -12.83 7.97
N ILE A 77 -14.01 -14.08 7.53
CA ILE A 77 -12.90 -14.92 7.04
C ILE A 77 -12.64 -14.70 5.54
N ASP A 78 -13.67 -14.40 4.75
CA ASP A 78 -13.56 -14.25 3.28
C ASP A 78 -12.87 -12.91 2.90
N ASP A 79 -13.19 -11.83 3.60
CA ASP A 79 -12.65 -10.49 3.32
C ASP A 79 -11.16 -10.33 3.68
N PHE A 80 -10.66 -11.07 4.69
CA PHE A 80 -9.22 -11.10 5.01
C PHE A 80 -8.38 -11.70 3.88
N GLY A 81 -8.96 -12.64 3.12
CA GLY A 81 -8.32 -13.20 1.92
C GLY A 81 -8.18 -12.15 0.82
N ILE A 82 -9.25 -11.38 0.57
CA ILE A 82 -9.25 -10.28 -0.40
C ILE A 82 -8.26 -9.19 0.02
N LEU A 83 -8.16 -8.87 1.32
CA LEU A 83 -7.19 -7.92 1.85
C LEU A 83 -5.75 -8.40 1.63
N MET A 84 -5.43 -9.63 2.02
CA MET A 84 -4.09 -10.22 1.85
C MET A 84 -3.71 -10.29 0.37
N PHE A 85 -4.67 -10.61 -0.49
CA PHE A 85 -4.49 -10.59 -1.94
C PHE A 85 -4.24 -9.16 -2.44
N GLY A 86 -5.09 -8.19 -2.10
CA GLY A 86 -4.91 -6.77 -2.44
C GLY A 86 -3.58 -6.21 -1.98
N MET A 87 -3.11 -6.61 -0.80
CA MET A 87 -1.81 -6.22 -0.26
C MET A 87 -0.63 -6.76 -1.08
N LYS A 88 -0.77 -7.94 -1.70
CA LYS A 88 0.23 -8.47 -2.65
C LYS A 88 0.34 -7.58 -3.89
N TYR A 89 -0.78 -7.16 -4.48
CA TYR A 89 -0.79 -6.27 -5.65
C TYR A 89 -0.31 -4.86 -5.31
N PHE A 90 -0.72 -4.33 -4.15
CA PHE A 90 -0.21 -3.07 -3.64
C PHE A 90 1.32 -3.10 -3.50
N ASN A 91 1.87 -4.12 -2.83
CA ASN A 91 3.32 -4.24 -2.69
C ASN A 91 4.04 -4.35 -4.04
N LYS A 92 3.50 -5.18 -4.96
CA LYS A 92 4.08 -5.36 -6.29
C LYS A 92 4.19 -4.02 -7.02
N GLU A 93 3.11 -3.25 -7.05
CA GLU A 93 3.06 -1.99 -7.80
C GLU A 93 3.91 -0.90 -7.16
N VAL A 94 3.86 -0.78 -5.84
CA VAL A 94 4.66 0.20 -5.11
C VAL A 94 6.14 -0.09 -5.27
N ILE A 95 6.56 -1.35 -5.27
CA ILE A 95 7.96 -1.73 -5.54
C ILE A 95 8.35 -1.37 -6.97
N ASN A 96 7.51 -1.71 -7.96
CA ASN A 96 7.76 -1.33 -9.36
C ASN A 96 7.89 0.19 -9.52
N PHE A 97 7.02 0.95 -8.85
CA PHE A 97 7.09 2.40 -8.85
C PHE A 97 8.36 2.93 -8.19
N MET A 98 8.76 2.42 -7.02
CA MET A 98 9.99 2.87 -6.35
C MET A 98 11.25 2.59 -7.19
N GLN A 99 11.28 1.46 -7.89
CA GLN A 99 12.35 1.14 -8.84
C GLN A 99 12.36 2.12 -10.02
N TRP A 100 11.19 2.39 -10.61
CA TRP A 100 11.05 3.40 -11.65
C TRP A 100 11.44 4.80 -11.16
N GLU A 101 11.00 5.24 -9.98
CA GLU A 101 11.25 6.56 -9.40
C GLU A 101 12.74 6.79 -9.17
N THR A 102 13.45 5.75 -8.71
CA THR A 102 14.91 5.79 -8.53
C THR A 102 15.62 5.94 -9.87
N ASN A 103 15.19 5.21 -10.91
CA ASN A 103 15.77 5.33 -12.24
C ASN A 103 15.43 6.67 -12.90
N TYR A 104 14.18 7.14 -12.78
CA TYR A 104 13.73 8.43 -13.29
C TYR A 104 14.54 9.57 -12.69
N THR A 105 14.70 9.60 -11.35
CA THR A 105 15.54 10.58 -10.66
C THR A 105 16.99 10.51 -11.12
N LYS A 106 17.53 9.31 -11.38
CA LYS A 106 18.90 9.13 -11.89
C LYS A 106 19.10 9.70 -13.29
N TYR A 107 18.12 9.60 -14.19
CA TYR A 107 18.20 10.18 -15.54
C TYR A 107 18.01 11.71 -15.54
N ASP A 108 17.07 12.22 -14.73
CA ASP A 108 16.82 13.66 -14.54
C ASP A 108 18.11 14.39 -14.12
N ASN A 109 18.82 13.84 -13.13
CA ASN A 109 20.09 14.42 -12.66
C ASN A 109 21.27 14.29 -13.66
N VAL A 110 21.20 13.38 -14.63
CA VAL A 110 22.26 13.19 -15.64
C VAL A 110 22.03 14.10 -16.86
N GLU A 111 20.78 14.40 -17.20
CA GLU A 111 20.45 15.40 -18.23
C GLU A 111 20.80 16.82 -17.77
N ASP A 112 20.52 17.15 -16.50
CA ASP A 112 20.90 18.44 -15.90
C ASP A 112 22.43 18.62 -15.76
N ALA A 113 23.17 17.52 -15.56
CA ALA A 113 24.64 17.55 -15.46
C ALA A 113 25.35 17.76 -16.82
N LYS A 114 24.61 17.80 -17.93
CA LYS A 114 25.17 17.83 -19.28
C LYS A 114 24.86 19.11 -20.07
N ILE A 115 24.76 20.28 -19.44
CA ILE A 115 25.01 21.54 -20.16
C ILE A 115 25.76 22.52 -19.25
N ILE A 116 27.09 22.38 -19.19
CA ILE A 116 27.98 23.53 -19.07
C ILE A 116 28.99 23.35 -20.20
N LYS A 117 28.75 24.03 -21.32
CA LYS A 117 29.69 24.14 -22.44
C LYS A 117 30.08 25.60 -22.57
#